data_AF-A0A8T0EGF2-F1
#
_entry.id   AF-A0A8T0EGF2-F1
#
_cell.length_a   1.000
_cell.length_b   1.000
_cell.length_c   1.000
_cell.angle_alpha   90.00
_cell.angle_beta   90.00
_cell.angle_gamma   90.00
#
_symmetry.space_group_name_H-M   'P 1'
#
loop_
_entity.id
_entity.type
_entity.pdbx_description
1 polymer ?
#
loop_
_entity_poly.entity_id
_entity_poly.type
_entity_poly.pdbx_seq_one_letter_code
_entity_poly.pdbx_strand_id
1 'polypeptide(L)'
;MSKGKLEKRIFCMFWFQDDKTSVIEAEVDELWVAYWDYANPREYYRPLLISCAVNEHSTPIAVSVITKPCVEPTNVFWFNSTHSDTNQTRDFAICLKPLNFQNDISSRLLEWLELQFLLGASNITIYMYHLNQRTLEMLRIYESSRRIAIINHTLPENNSKNFSESESSLDKAIWQKRRHEC
;
A
#
# COMPACT_ATOMS: atom_id res chain seq x y z
N MET A 1 -4.84 -1.48 -7.87
CA MET A 1 -6.03 -2.30 -7.59
C MET A 1 -7.09 -2.03 -8.66
N SER A 2 -7.80 -3.05 -9.14
CA SER A 2 -8.97 -2.86 -10.02
C SER A 2 -10.25 -3.26 -9.28
N LYS A 3 -11.31 -2.48 -9.44
CA LYS A 3 -12.66 -2.91 -9.04
C LYS A 3 -13.20 -3.77 -10.18
N GLY A 4 -13.49 -5.05 -9.92
CA GLY A 4 -13.86 -5.98 -10.98
C GLY A 4 -12.69 -6.60 -11.74
N LYS A 5 -13.06 -7.43 -12.73
CA LYS A 5 -12.11 -8.07 -13.64
C LYS A 5 -11.42 -6.98 -14.47
N LEU A 6 -10.09 -7.00 -14.50
CA LEU A 6 -9.34 -6.07 -15.32
C LEU A 6 -9.56 -6.40 -16.80
N GLU A 7 -10.21 -5.50 -17.53
CA GLU A 7 -10.47 -5.65 -18.98
C GLU A 7 -9.42 -4.97 -19.86
N LYS A 8 -8.49 -4.23 -19.25
CA LYS A 8 -7.42 -3.52 -19.96
C LYS A 8 -6.14 -4.36 -20.00
N ARG A 9 -5.50 -4.36 -21.17
CA ARG A 9 -4.12 -4.85 -21.29
C ARG A 9 -3.17 -3.92 -20.56
N ILE A 10 -2.19 -4.50 -19.89
CA ILE A 10 -1.13 -3.79 -19.18
C ILE A 10 0.18 -4.05 -19.91
N PHE A 11 1.02 -3.03 -20.00
CA PHE A 11 2.34 -3.11 -20.60
C PHE A 11 3.38 -2.54 -19.63
N CYS A 12 4.56 -3.15 -19.62
CA CYS A 12 5.74 -2.59 -18.98
C CYS A 12 6.60 -1.89 -20.03
N MET A 13 6.87 -0.61 -19.80
CA MET A 13 7.85 0.17 -20.53
C MET A 13 9.14 0.20 -19.72
N PHE A 14 10.23 -0.28 -20.30
CA PHE A 14 11.57 -0.28 -19.72
C PHE A 14 12.45 0.77 -20.39
N TRP A 15 13.29 1.43 -19.60
CA TRP A 15 14.40 2.25 -20.07
C TRP A 15 15.71 1.55 -19.80
N PHE A 16 16.64 1.64 -20.75
CA PHE A 16 17.99 1.11 -20.63
C PHE A 16 19.00 2.26 -20.69
N GLN A 17 20.26 1.97 -20.32
CA GLN A 17 21.33 2.96 -20.24
C GLN A 17 21.68 3.61 -21.60
N ASP A 18 21.44 2.93 -22.72
CA ASP A 18 21.68 3.42 -24.08
C ASP A 18 20.51 4.27 -24.65
N ASP A 19 19.67 4.87 -23.80
CA ASP A 19 18.41 5.54 -24.17
C ASP A 19 17.41 4.67 -24.98
N LYS A 20 17.66 3.36 -25.04
CA LYS A 20 16.74 2.40 -25.65
C LYS A 20 15.55 2.21 -24.72
N THR A 21 14.37 2.08 -25.32
CA THR A 21 13.14 1.70 -24.60
C THR A 21 12.58 0.41 -25.17
N SER A 22 12.06 -0.45 -24.29
CA SER A 22 11.31 -1.64 -24.69
C SER A 22 9.93 -1.61 -24.06
N VAL A 23 8.90 -1.97 -24.83
CA VAL A 23 7.53 -2.09 -24.35
C VAL A 23 7.10 -3.54 -24.54
N ILE A 24 6.75 -4.19 -23.44
CA ILE A 24 6.27 -5.58 -23.46
C ILE A 24 4.90 -5.66 -22.81
N GLU A 25 4.06 -6.57 -23.30
CA GLU A 25 2.80 -6.88 -22.64
C GLU A 25 3.09 -7.62 -21.33
N ALA A 26 2.41 -7.21 -20.26
CA ALA A 26 2.56 -7.81 -18.95
C ALA A 26 1.64 -9.02 -18.81
N GLU A 27 2.13 -10.05 -18.13
CA GLU A 27 1.29 -11.11 -17.58
C GLU A 27 0.62 -10.57 -16.31
N VAL A 28 -0.71 -10.74 -16.21
CA VAL A 28 -1.50 -10.19 -15.11
C VAL A 28 -2.26 -11.31 -14.43
N ASP A 29 -1.86 -11.61 -13.21
CA ASP A 29 -2.50 -12.62 -12.36
C ASP A 29 -3.31 -11.95 -11.24
N GLU A 30 -4.50 -12.49 -10.99
CA GLU A 30 -5.27 -12.09 -9.81
C GLU A 30 -4.69 -12.79 -8.57
N LEU A 31 -4.20 -12.01 -7.60
CA LEU A 31 -3.74 -12.54 -6.31
C LEU A 31 -4.94 -12.79 -5.38
N TRP A 32 -5.91 -13.56 -5.85
CA TRP A 32 -7.07 -13.95 -5.07
C TRP A 32 -7.51 -15.37 -5.36
N VAL A 33 -7.77 -16.13 -4.32
CA VAL A 33 -8.35 -17.47 -4.48
C VAL A 33 -9.83 -17.47 -4.16
N ALA A 34 -10.64 -18.04 -5.04
CA ALA A 34 -12.10 -18.06 -4.91
C ALA A 34 -12.62 -18.70 -3.60
N TYR A 35 -11.81 -19.54 -2.93
CA TYR A 35 -12.18 -20.11 -1.63
C TYR A 35 -12.02 -19.12 -0.47
N TRP A 36 -11.27 -18.02 -0.63
CA TRP A 36 -11.14 -16.99 0.40
C TRP A 36 -12.49 -16.31 0.61
N ASP A 37 -13.18 -15.91 -0.45
CA ASP A 37 -14.58 -15.56 -0.35
C ASP A 37 -15.34 -15.85 -1.65
N TYR A 38 -16.63 -16.15 -1.50
CA TYR A 38 -17.56 -16.31 -2.62
C TYR A 38 -18.07 -14.96 -3.15
N ALA A 39 -17.36 -13.87 -2.84
CA ALA A 39 -17.79 -12.53 -3.18
C ALA A 39 -17.63 -12.26 -4.68
N ASN A 40 -18.61 -11.62 -5.29
CA ASN A 40 -18.59 -11.34 -6.72
C ASN A 40 -17.35 -10.50 -7.08
N PRO A 41 -16.48 -10.93 -8.01
CA PRO A 41 -15.28 -10.18 -8.38
C PRO A 41 -15.56 -8.74 -8.80
N ARG A 42 -16.76 -8.46 -9.35
CA ARG A 42 -17.18 -7.12 -9.81
C ARG A 42 -17.46 -6.13 -8.69
N GLU A 43 -17.70 -6.59 -7.47
CA GLU A 43 -18.09 -5.74 -6.35
C GLU A 43 -16.88 -5.23 -5.55
N TYR A 44 -15.77 -5.98 -5.57
CA TYR A 44 -14.62 -5.75 -4.70
C TYR A 44 -13.33 -5.46 -5.47
N TYR A 45 -12.41 -4.76 -4.82
CA TYR A 45 -11.06 -4.57 -5.34
C TYR A 45 -10.27 -5.87 -5.27
N ARG A 46 -9.61 -6.24 -6.37
CA ARG A 46 -8.74 -7.41 -6.43
C ARG A 46 -7.28 -6.98 -6.60
N PRO A 47 -6.35 -7.49 -5.78
CA PRO A 47 -4.92 -7.28 -6.00
C PRO A 47 -4.48 -8.03 -7.25
N LEU A 48 -3.59 -7.42 -8.02
CA LEU A 48 -3.05 -7.98 -9.25
C LEU A 48 -1.54 -8.08 -9.13
N LEU A 49 -0.98 -9.21 -9.56
CA LEU A 49 0.44 -9.36 -9.82
C LEU A 49 0.68 -9.05 -11.29
N ILE A 50 1.54 -8.08 -11.55
CA ILE A 50 1.94 -7.68 -12.90
C ILE A 50 3.36 -8.16 -13.11
N SER A 51 3.54 -9.13 -14.01
CA SER A 51 4.80 -9.78 -14.30
C SER A 51 5.26 -9.40 -15.71
N CYS A 52 6.51 -8.97 -15.83
CA CYS A 52 7.08 -8.46 -17.07
C CYS A 52 8.44 -9.12 -17.32
N ALA A 53 8.52 -9.95 -18.37
CA ALA A 53 9.74 -10.67 -18.72
C ALA A 53 10.79 -9.72 -19.30
N VAL A 54 11.90 -9.54 -18.59
CA VAL A 54 13.02 -8.72 -19.06
C VAL A 54 14.02 -9.62 -19.79
N ASN A 55 14.44 -9.21 -20.99
CA ASN A 55 15.48 -9.93 -21.74
C ASN A 55 16.81 -9.93 -20.95
N GLU A 56 17.48 -11.08 -20.88
CA GLU A 56 18.71 -11.29 -20.09
C GLU A 56 19.89 -10.41 -20.53
N HIS A 57 19.89 -9.89 -21.75
CA HIS A 57 21.03 -9.19 -22.34
C HIS A 57 21.15 -7.71 -21.96
N SER A 58 20.15 -7.14 -21.29
CA SER A 58 20.15 -5.72 -20.93
C SER A 58 19.39 -5.49 -19.63
N THR A 59 20.05 -4.88 -18.65
CA THR A 59 19.44 -4.52 -17.36
C THR A 59 18.74 -3.16 -17.48
N PRO A 60 17.43 -3.07 -17.23
CA PRO A 60 16.71 -1.80 -17.26
C PRO A 60 17.14 -0.92 -16.09
N ILE A 61 17.17 0.40 -16.31
CA ILE A 61 17.43 1.42 -15.29
C ILE A 61 16.13 1.96 -14.68
N ALA A 62 15.01 1.81 -15.40
CA ALA A 62 13.68 2.16 -14.91
C ALA A 62 12.59 1.31 -15.57
N VAL A 63 11.43 1.26 -14.94
CA VAL A 63 10.20 0.64 -15.46
C VAL A 63 8.98 1.52 -15.18
N SER A 64 8.02 1.48 -16.09
CA SER A 64 6.73 2.14 -15.96
C SER A 64 5.63 1.21 -16.44
N VAL A 65 4.47 1.32 -15.80
CA VAL A 65 3.30 0.50 -16.10
C VAL A 65 2.29 1.35 -16.86
N ILE A 66 2.00 0.98 -18.10
CA ILE A 66 1.09 1.70 -19.00
C ILE A 66 -0.05 0.80 -19.48
N THR A 67 -1.19 1.41 -19.87
CA THR A 67 -2.36 0.67 -20.39
C THR A 67 -2.49 0.74 -21.91
N LYS A 68 -1.65 1.54 -22.56
CA LYS A 68 -1.57 1.68 -24.02
C LYS A 68 -0.10 1.81 -24.40
N PRO A 69 0.39 1.05 -25.40
CA PRO A 69 1.75 1.20 -25.88
C PRO A 69 1.94 2.58 -26.54
N CYS A 70 3.17 3.05 -26.59
CA CYS A 70 3.56 4.31 -27.25
C CYS A 70 2.90 5.58 -26.69
N VAL A 71 2.45 5.54 -25.43
CA VAL A 71 1.95 6.72 -24.70
C VAL A 71 2.96 7.11 -23.64
N GLU A 72 3.13 8.42 -23.42
CA GLU A 72 4.00 8.94 -22.37
C GLU A 72 3.50 8.49 -20.98
N PRO A 73 4.36 7.82 -20.18
CA PRO A 73 3.96 7.28 -18.89
C PRO A 73 3.87 8.38 -17.83
N THR A 74 2.89 8.26 -16.92
CA THR A 74 2.68 9.19 -15.80
C THR A 74 3.37 8.75 -14.50
N ASN A 75 4.01 7.58 -14.53
CA ASN A 75 4.67 6.92 -13.40
C ASN A 75 6.00 6.40 -13.90
N VAL A 76 7.02 6.39 -13.04
CA VAL A 76 8.32 5.76 -13.33
C VAL A 76 8.92 5.22 -12.03
N PHE A 77 9.43 4.00 -12.08
CA PHE A 77 10.15 3.36 -11.00
C PHE A 77 11.59 3.12 -11.43
N TRP A 78 12.55 3.73 -10.72
CA TRP A 78 13.97 3.63 -11.02
C TRP A 78 14.60 2.45 -10.26
N PHE A 79 15.39 1.62 -10.95
CA PHE A 79 16.13 0.52 -10.35
C PHE A 79 17.46 0.96 -9.72
N ASN A 80 17.89 2.19 -9.99
CA ASN A 80 19.10 2.77 -9.42
C ASN A 80 18.91 3.06 -7.93
N SER A 81 19.15 2.06 -7.10
CA SER A 81 19.51 2.30 -5.72
C SER A 81 21.01 2.59 -5.67
N THR A 82 21.38 3.85 -5.88
CA THR A 82 22.65 4.34 -5.32
C THR A 82 22.51 4.35 -3.81
N HIS A 83 22.61 3.18 -3.18
CA HIS A 83 23.08 3.10 -1.80
C HIS A 83 24.56 3.49 -1.83
N SER A 84 24.80 4.79 -1.88
CA SER A 84 26.09 5.41 -1.59
C SER A 84 26.34 5.24 -0.09
N ASP A 85 26.75 4.05 0.33
CA ASP A 85 27.04 3.78 1.72
C ASP A 85 28.44 4.24 2.07
N THR A 86 28.56 5.53 2.36
CA THR A 86 29.63 6.02 3.23
C THR A 86 29.13 6.54 4.57
N ASN A 87 27.82 6.52 4.85
CA ASN A 87 27.25 6.72 6.18
C ASN A 87 25.80 6.18 6.21
N GLN A 88 25.62 4.85 6.31
CA GLN A 88 24.29 4.27 6.54
C GLN A 88 23.75 4.76 7.90
N THR A 89 22.94 5.80 7.89
CA THR A 89 21.98 6.01 8.96
C THR A 89 20.93 4.91 8.81
N ARG A 90 20.69 4.15 9.89
CA ARG A 90 19.66 3.12 9.92
C ARG A 90 18.31 3.82 9.92
N ASP A 91 17.89 4.30 8.75
CA ASP A 91 16.68 5.11 8.59
C ASP A 91 15.72 4.36 7.66
N PHE A 92 14.69 3.75 8.23
CA PHE A 92 13.62 3.14 7.46
C PHE A 92 12.26 3.73 7.85
N ALA A 93 11.32 3.71 6.92
CA ALA A 93 9.95 4.15 7.13
C ALA A 93 9.06 2.98 7.54
N ILE A 94 8.08 3.21 8.41
CA ILE A 94 7.05 2.23 8.74
C ILE A 94 5.67 2.75 8.35
N CYS A 95 4.91 1.94 7.60
CA CYS A 95 3.50 2.20 7.32
C CYS A 95 2.66 1.23 8.14
N LEU A 96 1.85 1.76 9.05
CA LEU A 96 0.90 0.97 9.83
C LEU A 96 -0.41 0.83 9.09
N LYS A 97 -1.00 -0.37 9.14
CA LYS A 97 -2.37 -0.57 8.69
C LYS A 97 -3.35 0.37 9.40
N PRO A 98 -4.51 0.67 8.79
CA PRO A 98 -5.51 1.52 9.43
C PRO A 98 -5.88 1.06 10.85
N LEU A 99 -5.67 1.95 11.83
CA LEU A 99 -6.01 1.68 13.21
C LEU A 99 -7.52 1.86 13.41
N ASN A 100 -8.16 0.83 13.98
CA ASN A 100 -9.57 0.82 14.31
C ASN A 100 -9.78 0.24 15.72
N PHE A 101 -9.65 1.08 16.74
CA PHE A 101 -9.74 0.68 18.14
C PHE A 101 -10.68 1.61 18.92
N GLN A 102 -11.79 1.02 19.39
CA GLN A 102 -12.75 1.68 20.28
C GLN A 102 -12.17 1.92 21.69
N ASN A 103 -11.37 0.95 22.17
CA ASN A 103 -10.72 1.00 23.46
C ASN A 103 -9.47 1.89 23.43
N ASP A 104 -9.10 2.42 24.59
CA ASP A 104 -7.83 3.11 24.79
C ASP A 104 -6.65 2.13 24.64
N ILE A 105 -5.80 2.39 23.65
CA ILE A 105 -4.56 1.64 23.39
C ILE A 105 -3.32 2.54 23.50
N SER A 106 -3.47 3.75 24.04
CA SER A 106 -2.44 4.79 24.07
C SER A 106 -1.13 4.30 24.67
N SER A 107 -1.15 3.65 25.84
CA SER A 107 0.08 3.14 26.50
C SER A 107 0.82 2.13 25.63
N ARG A 108 0.11 1.14 25.09
CA ARG A 108 0.73 0.08 24.29
C ARG A 108 1.23 0.60 22.95
N LEU A 109 0.50 1.53 22.33
CA LEU A 109 0.91 2.16 21.08
C LEU A 109 2.13 3.06 21.29
N LEU A 110 2.18 3.80 22.41
CA LEU A 110 3.32 4.62 22.81
C LEU A 110 4.59 3.77 22.96
N GLU A 111 4.52 2.68 23.74
CA GLU A 111 5.64 1.75 23.93
C GLU A 111 6.15 1.19 22.59
N TRP A 112 5.21 0.83 21.70
CA TRP A 112 5.56 0.31 20.38
C TRP A 112 6.24 1.37 19.51
N LEU A 113 5.73 2.62 19.50
CA LEU A 113 6.31 3.72 18.73
C LEU A 113 7.75 4.03 19.16
N GLU A 114 7.98 4.16 20.47
CA GLU A 114 9.31 4.39 21.01
C GLU A 114 10.28 3.26 20.67
N LEU A 115 9.82 2.00 20.73
CA LEU A 115 10.62 0.87 20.30
C LEU A 115 10.99 0.95 18.81
N GLN A 116 10.05 1.34 17.93
CA GLN A 116 10.36 1.49 16.50
C GLN A 116 11.41 2.58 16.26
N PHE A 117 11.27 3.74 16.91
CA PHE A 117 12.25 4.82 16.79
C PHE A 117 13.63 4.41 17.32
N LEU A 118 13.67 3.68 18.44
CA LEU A 118 14.91 3.15 19.00
C LEU A 118 15.61 2.17 18.05
N LEU A 119 14.85 1.42 17.25
CA LEU A 119 15.37 0.47 16.27
C LEU A 119 15.81 1.11 14.94
N GLY A 120 15.60 2.42 14.74
CA GLY A 120 15.99 3.14 13.53
C GLY A 120 14.84 3.48 12.58
N ALA A 121 13.59 3.42 13.03
CA ALA A 121 12.51 4.00 12.22
C ALA A 121 12.73 5.53 12.14
N SER A 122 12.78 6.09 10.95
CA SER A 122 12.93 7.54 10.74
C SER A 122 11.59 8.26 10.78
N ASN A 123 10.55 7.62 10.23
CA ASN A 123 9.17 8.09 10.27
C ASN A 123 8.18 6.92 10.32
N ILE A 124 7.01 7.21 10.87
CA ILE A 124 5.90 6.26 10.93
C ILE A 124 4.65 6.91 10.33
N THR A 125 4.04 6.28 9.33
CA THR A 125 2.76 6.71 8.76
C THR A 125 1.65 5.84 9.33
N ILE A 126 0.64 6.47 9.91
CA ILE A 126 -0.49 5.81 10.56
C ILE A 126 -1.77 6.19 9.83
N TYR A 127 -2.45 5.20 9.27
CA TYR A 127 -3.81 5.39 8.77
C TYR A 127 -4.80 5.23 9.94
N MET A 128 -5.83 6.08 10.01
CA MET A 128 -6.83 6.04 11.08
C MET A 128 -8.24 5.84 10.52
N TYR A 129 -8.97 4.86 11.09
CA TYR A 129 -10.43 4.74 10.94
C TYR A 129 -11.15 5.32 12.16
N HIS A 130 -11.09 4.61 13.28
CA HIS A 130 -11.67 5.04 14.55
C HIS A 130 -10.66 4.81 15.68
N LEU A 131 -10.45 5.83 16.50
CA LEU A 131 -9.59 5.77 17.68
C LEU A 131 -10.25 6.48 18.85
N ASN A 132 -10.07 5.90 20.04
CA ASN A 132 -10.38 6.59 21.29
C ASN A 132 -9.64 7.95 21.38
N GLN A 133 -10.31 8.95 21.96
CA GLN A 133 -9.79 10.32 22.11
C GLN A 133 -8.39 10.36 22.71
N ARG A 134 -8.12 9.56 23.76
CA ARG A 134 -6.81 9.56 24.44
C ARG A 134 -5.69 9.05 23.52
N THR A 135 -5.97 8.03 22.71
CA THR A 135 -5.02 7.52 21.71
C THR A 135 -4.75 8.59 20.65
N LEU A 136 -5.78 9.28 20.17
CA LEU A 136 -5.64 10.33 19.17
C LEU A 136 -4.83 11.53 19.69
N GLU A 137 -5.08 11.95 20.93
CA GLU A 137 -4.31 13.03 21.57
C GLU A 137 -2.83 12.68 21.71
N MET A 138 -2.52 11.44 22.12
CA MET A 138 -1.13 10.96 22.18
C MET A 138 -0.46 10.98 20.80
N LEU A 139 -1.14 10.48 19.75
CA LEU A 139 -0.58 10.49 18.40
C LEU A 139 -0.33 11.91 17.86
N ARG A 140 -1.21 12.87 18.16
CA ARG A 140 -1.04 14.28 17.76
C ARG A 140 0.21 14.93 18.37
N ILE A 141 0.60 14.53 19.59
CA ILE A 141 1.86 14.99 20.20
C ILE A 141 3.05 14.52 19.36
N TYR A 142 3.06 13.26 18.90
CA TYR A 142 4.12 12.75 18.04
C TYR A 142 4.12 13.36 16.63
N GLU A 143 2.94 13.62 16.07
CA GLU A 143 2.80 14.31 14.79
C GLU A 143 3.42 15.73 14.85
N SER A 144 3.21 16.45 15.96
CA SER A 144 3.83 17.77 16.16
C SER A 144 5.36 17.73 16.19
N SER A 145 5.95 16.60 16.62
CA SER A 145 7.39 16.35 16.58
C SER A 145 7.92 15.93 15.20
N ARG A 146 7.05 15.87 14.18
CA ARG A 146 7.32 15.43 12.79
C ARG A 146 7.87 14.02 12.63
N ARG A 147 7.71 13.16 13.64
CA ARG A 147 8.15 11.75 13.61
C ARG A 147 7.06 10.79 13.12
N ILE A 148 5.81 11.26 13.12
CA ILE A 148 4.64 10.49 12.69
C ILE A 148 3.79 11.34 11.74
N ALA A 149 3.16 10.70 10.76
CA ALA A 149 2.10 11.28 9.93
C ALA A 149 0.80 10.53 10.16
N ILE A 150 -0.29 11.25 10.47
CA ILE A 150 -1.62 10.66 10.66
C ILE A 150 -2.48 10.94 9.42
N ILE A 151 -2.96 9.89 8.77
CA ILE A 151 -3.79 9.98 7.58
C ILE A 151 -5.17 9.42 7.91
N ASN A 152 -6.21 10.25 7.82
CA ASN A 152 -7.59 9.78 7.94
C ASN A 152 -7.93 8.89 6.75
N HIS A 153 -8.29 7.65 7.03
CA HIS A 153 -8.73 6.70 6.02
C HIS A 153 -10.25 6.56 6.10
N THR A 154 -10.92 6.64 4.95
CA THR A 154 -12.35 6.33 4.84
C THR A 154 -12.51 4.88 4.38
N LEU A 155 -13.38 4.11 5.03
CA LEU A 155 -13.70 2.77 4.52
C LEU A 155 -14.31 2.98 3.13
N PRO A 156 -13.99 2.13 2.13
CA PRO A 156 -14.68 2.22 0.85
C PRO A 156 -16.19 2.14 1.10
N GLU A 157 -16.94 3.12 0.57
CA GLU A 157 -18.37 3.29 0.83
C GLU A 157 -19.10 1.95 0.67
N ASN A 158 -19.54 1.38 1.79
CA ASN A 158 -20.57 0.36 1.78
C ASN A 158 -21.90 1.08 1.97
N ASN A 159 -22.88 0.81 1.12
CA ASN A 159 -24.22 1.43 1.13
C ASN A 159 -25.06 1.01 2.35
N SER A 160 -24.48 0.89 3.54
CA SER A 160 -25.16 0.58 4.80
C SER A 160 -25.08 1.78 5.73
N LYS A 161 -26.23 2.41 5.97
CA LYS A 161 -26.43 3.63 6.77
C LYS A 161 -26.08 3.53 8.27
N ASN A 162 -25.40 2.49 8.73
CA ASN A 162 -25.06 2.28 10.14
C ASN A 162 -23.58 1.85 10.30
N PHE A 163 -22.75 2.75 10.84
CA PHE A 163 -21.32 2.51 11.13
C PHE A 163 -21.10 1.35 12.12
N SER A 164 -22.03 1.10 13.05
CA SER A 164 -21.93 0.01 14.04
C SER A 164 -22.18 -1.38 13.46
N GLU A 165 -23.02 -1.50 12.42
CA GLU A 165 -23.25 -2.76 11.71
C GLU A 165 -22.06 -3.10 10.81
N SER A 166 -21.40 -2.08 10.24
CA SER A 166 -20.22 -2.18 9.38
C SER A 166 -19.03 -2.85 10.08
N GLU A 167 -18.69 -2.49 11.32
CA GLU A 167 -17.55 -3.09 12.04
C GLU A 167 -17.78 -4.58 12.35
N SER A 168 -18.97 -4.94 12.84
CA SER A 168 -19.34 -6.34 13.12
C SER A 168 -19.37 -7.19 11.84
N SER A 169 -19.68 -6.57 10.70
CA SER A 169 -19.69 -7.21 9.38
C SER A 169 -18.27 -7.38 8.84
N LEU A 170 -17.38 -6.39 9.00
CA LEU A 170 -15.96 -6.48 8.59
C LEU A 170 -15.19 -7.52 9.40
N ASP A 171 -15.44 -7.62 10.71
CA ASP A 171 -14.77 -8.62 11.55
C ASP A 171 -15.23 -10.05 11.23
N LYS A 172 -16.46 -10.22 10.74
CA LYS A 172 -16.96 -11.49 10.20
C LYS A 172 -16.46 -11.76 8.77
N ALA A 173 -16.17 -10.71 8.00
CA ALA A 173 -15.66 -10.77 6.64
C ALA A 173 -14.14 -10.58 6.59
N ILE A 174 -13.39 -11.46 7.25
CA ILE A 174 -11.92 -11.43 7.39
C ILE A 174 -11.22 -11.12 6.06
N TRP A 175 -11.68 -11.77 4.98
CA TRP A 175 -11.09 -11.61 3.66
C TRP A 175 -11.37 -10.25 3.03
N GLN A 176 -12.55 -9.67 3.27
CA GLN A 176 -12.86 -8.31 2.85
C GLN A 176 -12.01 -7.29 3.61
N LYS A 177 -11.86 -7.48 4.92
CA LYS A 177 -10.96 -6.65 5.74
C LYS A 177 -9.53 -6.66 5.20
N ARG A 178 -8.97 -7.85 4.91
CA ARG A 178 -7.62 -7.99 4.34
C ARG A 178 -7.44 -7.29 2.99
N ARG A 179 -8.49 -7.22 2.15
CA ARG A 179 -8.43 -6.46 0.88
C ARG A 179 -8.28 -4.95 1.08
N HIS A 180 -8.74 -4.44 2.20
CA HIS A 180 -8.77 -3.00 2.51
C HIS A 180 -7.66 -2.57 3.48
N GLU A 181 -6.82 -3.50 3.93
CA GLU A 181 -5.65 -3.22 4.79
C GLU A 181 -4.35 -3.02 3.98
N CYS A 182 -4.40 -3.07 2.65
CA CYS A 182 -3.27 -2.90 1.72
C CYS A 182 -3.28 -1.56 0.98
#